data_AF-A0A183CMP6-F1
#
_entry.id   AF-A0A183CMP6-F1
#
_cell.length_a   1.000
_cell.length_b   1.000
_cell.length_c   1.000
_cell.angle_alpha   90.00
_cell.angle_beta   90.00
_cell.angle_gamma   90.00
#
_symmetry.space_group_name_H-M   'P 1'
#
loop_
_entity.id
_entity.type
_entity.pdbx_description
1 polymer ?
#
loop_
_entity_poly.entity_id
_entity_poly.type
_entity_poly.pdbx_seq_one_letter_code
_entity_poly.pdbx_strand_id
1 'polypeptide(L)'
;MQSTQNSCPLEMHKIPVERCDPVFDKACEGKTDIPFTRAKYDKTTGHGLNSPREQINERTSWIDASFLYSTQEPWVAALRSFENGTMLEGMAGYPPFNGQHHIPLINPPPPQIHRLMNPERLFILGDPRINENPGLLSFGLILFRWHNMQARRLQKEFPSWTDEELFQGARRLVIATLQLRVLKRRSGGVLRKLDFKEVHAIGVTVTRKSARSRALHAAGMHVRGPFVCIKTPKHYDVVLRLPSEQHWAKLRVALSVCMRKHGKSMTEDEADNDVLLEAAETKDKRQAKLDHFFREAYSRAFNMPQLSDHTTDFNTYASAQVMNMTLTKAEFAEALGMRANDLFVQRMFACMAHDAQNDTTVTFQEFLEVLRKFTQGSLREKLQLVFDMCDRNREGRVQRQEFCEFVKSLNMAAGVKIGQEASVFNT
;
A
#
# COMPACT_ATOMS: atom_id res chain seq x y z
N MET A 1 2.98 -19.40 3.57
CA MET A 1 2.63 -20.61 4.34
C MET A 1 3.73 -20.80 5.36
N GLN A 2 3.49 -20.43 6.61
CA GLN A 2 4.49 -20.53 7.67
C GLN A 2 4.28 -21.84 8.43
N SER A 3 5.34 -22.63 8.59
CA SER A 3 5.39 -23.72 9.56
C SER A 3 5.48 -23.08 10.94
N THR A 4 4.37 -23.13 11.68
CA THR A 4 4.23 -22.47 12.98
C THR A 4 4.27 -23.45 14.15
N GLN A 5 4.37 -24.75 13.88
CA GLN A 5 4.53 -25.75 14.93
C GLN A 5 5.99 -25.85 15.36
N ASN A 6 6.16 -26.02 16.66
CA ASN A 6 7.46 -26.19 17.28
C ASN A 6 8.13 -27.49 16.78
N SER A 7 9.42 -27.40 16.50
CA SER A 7 10.25 -28.57 16.22
C SER A 7 10.34 -29.51 17.43
N CYS A 8 10.59 -30.79 17.13
CA CYS A 8 10.94 -31.81 18.11
C CYS A 8 12.25 -32.46 17.64
N PRO A 9 13.38 -32.33 18.38
CA PRO A 9 13.53 -31.69 19.69
C PRO A 9 13.26 -30.18 19.65
N LEU A 10 12.96 -29.60 20.82
CA LEU A 10 12.71 -28.17 20.94
C LEU A 10 14.01 -27.38 20.72
N GLU A 11 14.09 -26.65 19.63
CA GLU A 11 15.22 -25.77 19.33
C GLU A 11 14.81 -24.31 19.54
N MET A 12 15.42 -23.64 20.53
CA MET A 12 15.22 -22.21 20.78
C MET A 12 16.35 -21.39 20.17
N HIS A 13 15.99 -20.40 19.38
CA HIS A 13 16.87 -19.37 18.87
C HIS A 13 16.45 -18.06 19.53
N LYS A 14 17.36 -17.44 20.28
CA LYS A 14 17.09 -16.17 20.94
C LYS A 14 17.37 -15.03 19.97
N ILE A 15 16.44 -14.10 19.85
CA ILE A 15 16.63 -12.88 19.06
C ILE A 15 17.12 -11.80 20.03
N PRO A 16 18.38 -11.33 19.89
CA PRO A 16 18.92 -10.31 20.78
C PRO A 16 18.17 -8.99 20.58
N VAL A 17 17.75 -8.37 21.68
CA VAL A 17 17.16 -7.04 21.67
C VAL A 17 18.27 -6.01 21.74
N GLU A 18 18.19 -4.96 20.92
CA GLU A 18 19.15 -3.86 20.98
C GLU A 18 19.08 -3.14 22.33
N ARG A 19 20.24 -2.72 22.83
CA ARG A 19 20.30 -1.98 24.10
C ARG A 19 19.49 -0.69 23.97
N CYS A 20 18.70 -0.38 24.99
CA CYS A 20 17.80 0.77 25.00
C CYS A 20 16.66 0.68 23.97
N ASP A 21 16.26 -0.52 23.53
CA ASP A 21 15.06 -0.67 22.71
C ASP A 21 13.83 -0.09 23.44
N PRO A 22 13.07 0.82 22.82
CA PRO A 22 12.00 1.58 23.48
C PRO A 22 10.82 0.70 23.94
N VAL A 23 10.73 -0.54 23.45
CA VAL A 23 9.63 -1.47 23.75
C VAL A 23 10.11 -2.57 24.68
N PHE A 24 11.20 -3.24 24.31
CA PHE A 24 11.67 -4.48 24.92
C PHE A 24 12.83 -4.29 25.92
N ASP A 25 13.58 -3.18 25.87
CA ASP A 25 14.69 -2.88 26.80
C ASP A 25 14.68 -1.40 27.25
N LYS A 26 13.57 -0.96 27.82
CA LYS A 26 13.40 0.43 28.32
C LYS A 26 14.43 0.84 29.38
N ALA A 27 14.97 -0.13 30.12
CA ALA A 27 15.95 0.10 31.18
C ALA A 27 17.40 0.12 30.64
N CYS A 28 17.62 -0.04 29.33
CA CYS A 28 18.95 -0.03 28.70
C CYS A 28 19.92 -1.09 29.27
N GLU A 29 19.39 -2.24 29.70
CA GLU A 29 20.18 -3.30 30.34
C GLU A 29 21.03 -4.07 29.31
N GLY A 30 20.58 -4.14 28.05
CA GLY A 30 21.29 -4.81 26.96
C GLY A 30 21.43 -6.33 27.14
N LYS A 31 20.55 -6.96 27.94
CA LYS A 31 20.52 -8.41 28.22
C LYS A 31 19.20 -9.07 27.85
N THR A 32 18.29 -8.32 27.22
CA THR A 32 16.96 -8.82 26.86
C THR A 32 17.03 -9.61 25.57
N ASP A 33 16.39 -10.78 25.55
CA ASP A 33 16.26 -11.64 24.38
C ASP A 33 14.78 -11.97 24.14
N ILE A 34 14.34 -11.97 22.88
CA ILE A 34 13.03 -12.48 22.49
C ILE A 34 13.14 -13.98 22.20
N PRO A 35 12.38 -14.85 22.88
CA PRO A 35 12.42 -16.29 22.62
C PRO A 35 11.76 -16.60 21.27
N PHE A 36 12.48 -17.27 20.38
CA PHE A 36 11.94 -17.76 19.11
C PHE A 36 12.21 -19.26 18.95
N THR A 37 11.17 -20.06 18.76
CA THR A 37 11.30 -21.51 18.56
C THR A 37 11.42 -21.84 17.07
N ARG A 38 12.35 -22.73 16.72
CA ARG A 38 12.49 -23.16 15.32
C ARG A 38 11.32 -24.05 14.92
N ALA A 39 10.83 -23.82 13.71
CA ALA A 39 9.72 -24.56 13.14
C ALA A 39 10.08 -26.03 12.83
N LYS A 40 9.04 -26.85 12.73
CA LYS A 40 9.14 -28.26 12.32
C LYS A 40 9.79 -28.40 10.94
N TYR A 41 10.63 -29.42 10.81
CA TYR A 41 11.43 -29.71 9.62
C TYR A 41 11.35 -31.19 9.25
N ASP A 42 11.75 -31.53 8.03
CA ASP A 42 11.81 -32.89 7.54
C ASP A 42 12.98 -33.64 8.19
N LYS A 43 12.66 -34.67 8.97
CA LYS A 43 13.64 -35.47 9.72
C LYS A 43 14.58 -36.28 8.81
N THR A 44 14.31 -36.40 7.51
CA THR A 44 15.24 -36.98 6.54
C THR A 44 16.31 -36.00 6.07
N THR A 45 16.10 -34.70 6.32
CA THR A 45 17.01 -33.60 5.94
C THR A 45 17.74 -33.03 7.16
N GLY A 46 18.77 -32.22 6.93
CA GLY A 46 19.48 -31.49 7.99
C GLY A 46 20.56 -32.29 8.72
N HIS A 47 21.01 -33.41 8.14
CA HIS A 47 22.07 -34.27 8.69
C HIS A 47 23.46 -34.00 8.11
N GLY A 48 23.57 -33.17 7.07
CA GLY A 48 24.87 -32.89 6.43
C GLY A 48 24.85 -31.70 5.47
N LEU A 49 26.03 -31.28 5.01
CA LEU A 49 26.19 -30.10 4.15
C LEU A 49 25.43 -30.23 2.81
N ASN A 50 25.41 -31.44 2.24
CA ASN A 50 24.72 -31.75 0.98
C ASN A 50 23.22 -32.05 1.16
N SER A 51 22.71 -32.08 2.39
CA SER A 51 21.29 -32.23 2.72
C SER A 51 20.94 -31.24 3.82
N PRO A 52 20.89 -29.93 3.48
CA PRO A 52 20.52 -28.90 4.43
C PRO A 52 19.09 -29.13 4.94
N ARG A 53 18.79 -28.55 6.10
CA ARG A 53 17.49 -28.73 6.74
C ARG A 53 16.36 -28.04 5.95
N GLU A 54 15.30 -28.77 5.66
CA GLU A 54 14.11 -28.25 4.96
C GLU A 54 12.87 -28.22 5.87
N GLN A 55 12.15 -27.09 5.88
CA GLN A 55 10.93 -26.94 6.69
C GLN A 55 9.73 -27.63 6.04
N ILE A 56 8.87 -28.23 6.87
CA ILE A 56 7.66 -28.91 6.39
C ILE A 56 6.53 -27.89 6.20
N ASN A 57 5.84 -27.98 5.07
CA ASN A 57 4.53 -27.34 4.90
C ASN A 57 3.45 -28.23 5.51
N GLU A 58 2.77 -27.74 6.55
CA GLU A 58 1.69 -28.48 7.22
C GLU A 58 0.31 -28.26 6.57
N ARG A 59 0.27 -27.52 5.47
CA ARG A 59 -0.94 -27.28 4.68
C ARG A 59 -0.72 -27.78 3.26
N THR A 60 -1.80 -27.88 2.50
CA THR A 60 -1.69 -28.14 1.07
C THR A 60 -0.98 -26.96 0.40
N SER A 61 -0.08 -27.26 -0.54
CA SER A 61 0.61 -26.23 -1.33
C SER A 61 -0.31 -25.55 -2.35
N TRP A 62 -1.50 -26.12 -2.57
CA TRP A 62 -2.49 -25.63 -3.52
C TRP A 62 -3.31 -24.47 -2.95
N ILE A 63 -3.82 -23.60 -3.82
CA ILE A 63 -4.83 -22.59 -3.45
C ILE A 63 -6.20 -23.27 -3.53
N ASP A 64 -6.49 -24.14 -2.58
CA ASP A 64 -7.64 -25.06 -2.57
C ASP A 64 -8.63 -24.76 -1.43
N ALA A 65 -8.51 -23.58 -0.82
CA ALA A 65 -9.28 -23.18 0.35
C ALA A 65 -9.19 -24.17 1.54
N SER A 66 -8.06 -24.86 1.70
CA SER A 66 -7.79 -25.73 2.87
C SER A 66 -7.90 -25.01 4.22
N PHE A 67 -7.78 -23.69 4.27
CA PHE A 67 -8.04 -22.94 5.50
C PHE A 67 -9.53 -22.87 5.89
N LEU A 68 -10.44 -23.15 4.96
CA LEU A 68 -11.86 -23.30 5.20
C LEU A 68 -12.23 -24.78 5.36
N TYR A 69 -11.74 -25.64 4.46
CA TYR A 69 -12.10 -27.06 4.38
C TYR A 69 -11.04 -28.00 4.97
N SER A 70 -10.15 -27.53 5.84
CA SER A 70 -9.05 -28.30 6.43
C SER A 70 -8.14 -29.00 5.41
N THR A 71 -7.16 -29.72 5.93
CA THR A 71 -6.35 -30.70 5.18
C THR A 71 -6.62 -32.13 5.66
N GLN A 72 -7.50 -32.31 6.64
CA GLN A 72 -7.83 -33.60 7.24
C GLN A 72 -9.32 -33.89 7.07
N GLU A 73 -9.68 -34.98 6.40
CA GLU A 73 -11.08 -35.35 6.16
C GLU A 73 -11.94 -35.48 7.44
N PRO A 74 -11.44 -36.04 8.56
CA PRO A 74 -12.22 -36.07 9.81
C PRO A 74 -12.59 -34.67 10.33
N TRP A 75 -11.73 -33.68 10.13
CA TRP A 75 -12.01 -32.30 10.49
C TRP A 75 -13.10 -31.72 9.58
N VAL A 76 -13.03 -31.97 8.28
CA VAL A 76 -14.07 -31.54 7.33
C VAL A 76 -15.42 -32.14 7.68
N ALA A 77 -15.45 -33.44 8.00
CA ALA A 77 -16.67 -34.11 8.43
C ALA A 77 -17.29 -33.42 9.65
N ALA A 78 -16.48 -33.02 10.64
CA ALA A 78 -16.97 -32.28 11.81
C ALA A 78 -17.50 -30.87 11.49
N LEU A 79 -17.09 -30.28 10.36
CA LEU A 79 -17.54 -28.97 9.88
C LEU A 79 -18.81 -29.03 9.03
N ARG A 80 -19.26 -30.23 8.63
CA ARG A 80 -20.42 -30.42 7.76
C ARG A 80 -21.68 -30.63 8.58
N SER A 81 -22.81 -30.13 8.07
CA SER A 81 -24.13 -30.49 8.61
C SER A 81 -24.60 -31.85 8.08
N PHE A 82 -24.05 -32.29 6.94
CA PHE A 82 -24.57 -33.42 6.15
C PHE A 82 -26.02 -33.24 5.69
N GLU A 83 -26.47 -31.99 5.62
CA GLU A 83 -27.78 -31.59 5.12
C GLU A 83 -27.64 -30.54 4.02
N ASN A 84 -28.25 -30.81 2.86
CA ASN A 84 -28.31 -29.92 1.69
C ASN A 84 -26.93 -29.41 1.21
N GLY A 85 -25.86 -30.17 1.47
CA GLY A 85 -24.48 -29.85 1.12
C GLY A 85 -23.90 -28.66 1.89
N THR A 86 -24.46 -28.31 3.05
CA THR A 86 -24.05 -27.13 3.84
C THR A 86 -22.99 -27.45 4.89
N MET A 87 -22.25 -26.42 5.31
CA MET A 87 -21.45 -26.48 6.53
C MET A 87 -22.33 -26.21 7.75
N LEU A 88 -21.98 -26.88 8.85
CA LEU A 88 -22.66 -26.80 10.12
C LEU A 88 -22.65 -25.35 10.63
N GLU A 89 -23.82 -24.81 10.96
CA GLU A 89 -23.99 -23.49 11.58
C GLU A 89 -24.24 -23.68 13.08
N GLY A 90 -23.46 -23.02 13.94
CA GLY A 90 -23.74 -23.01 15.39
C GLY A 90 -24.67 -21.87 15.80
N MET A 91 -24.61 -20.77 15.04
CA MET A 91 -25.55 -19.65 15.09
C MET A 91 -25.85 -19.24 13.65
N ALA A 92 -26.99 -18.58 13.40
CA ALA A 92 -27.38 -18.21 12.04
C ALA A 92 -26.25 -17.48 11.28
N GLY A 93 -25.72 -18.13 10.24
CA GLY A 93 -24.62 -17.62 9.42
C GLY A 93 -23.23 -17.63 10.07
N TYR A 94 -23.02 -18.34 11.18
CA TYR A 94 -21.70 -18.49 11.80
C TYR A 94 -21.38 -19.98 12.04
N PRO A 95 -20.11 -20.38 11.88
CA PRO A 95 -19.67 -21.72 12.22
C PRO A 95 -19.87 -22.01 13.72
N PRO A 96 -19.91 -23.29 14.13
CA PRO A 96 -19.97 -23.66 15.52
C PRO A 96 -18.73 -23.22 16.30
N PHE A 97 -18.92 -23.11 17.60
CA PHE A 97 -17.83 -22.99 18.56
C PHE A 97 -17.19 -24.35 18.83
N ASN A 98 -15.93 -24.36 19.25
CA ASN A 98 -15.15 -25.58 19.49
C ASN A 98 -15.66 -26.46 20.65
N GLY A 99 -16.65 -25.97 21.41
CA GLY A 99 -17.24 -26.63 22.58
C GLY A 99 -17.56 -28.12 22.39
N GLN A 100 -18.34 -28.48 21.38
CA GLN A 100 -18.83 -29.86 21.22
C GLN A 100 -17.92 -30.76 20.36
N HIS A 101 -17.01 -30.15 19.59
CA HIS A 101 -16.23 -30.87 18.58
C HIS A 101 -14.77 -31.09 18.98
N HIS A 102 -14.27 -30.36 19.99
CA HIS A 102 -12.92 -30.49 20.56
C HIS A 102 -11.79 -30.59 19.52
N ILE A 103 -11.91 -29.81 18.46
CA ILE A 103 -10.90 -29.72 17.40
C ILE A 103 -9.63 -29.07 17.96
N PRO A 104 -8.42 -29.57 17.61
CA PRO A 104 -7.16 -29.05 18.11
C PRO A 104 -6.79 -27.69 17.47
N LEU A 105 -7.56 -26.66 17.81
CA LEU A 105 -7.33 -25.27 17.41
C LEU A 105 -6.17 -24.65 18.18
N ILE A 106 -5.44 -23.73 17.55
CA ILE A 106 -4.35 -22.99 18.19
C ILE A 106 -4.96 -21.87 19.03
N ASN A 107 -4.71 -21.91 20.34
CA ASN A 107 -5.28 -20.98 21.32
C ASN A 107 -4.19 -20.29 22.16
N PRO A 108 -3.40 -19.38 21.56
CA PRO A 108 -2.43 -18.60 22.31
C PRO A 108 -3.17 -17.67 23.30
N PRO A 109 -2.56 -17.35 24.45
CA PRO A 109 -3.12 -16.38 25.39
C PRO A 109 -3.27 -15.02 24.70
N PRO A 110 -4.45 -14.37 24.77
CA PRO A 110 -4.64 -13.06 24.17
C PRO A 110 -3.66 -12.03 24.75
N PRO A 111 -2.97 -11.22 23.92
CA PRO A 111 -2.00 -10.25 24.39
C PRO A 111 -2.56 -9.22 25.37
N GLN A 112 -3.86 -8.93 25.36
CA GLN A 112 -4.47 -7.96 26.28
C GLN A 112 -4.74 -8.54 27.68
N ILE A 113 -4.97 -9.85 27.76
CA ILE A 113 -5.40 -10.53 29.00
C ILE A 113 -4.22 -11.26 29.65
N HIS A 114 -3.23 -11.67 28.84
CA HIS A 114 -2.04 -12.42 29.28
C HIS A 114 -2.37 -13.71 30.06
N ARG A 115 -3.50 -14.36 29.73
CA ARG A 115 -3.91 -15.64 30.33
C ARG A 115 -4.45 -16.58 29.27
N LEU A 116 -4.24 -17.88 29.48
CA LEU A 116 -4.86 -18.89 28.64
C LEU A 116 -6.37 -18.89 28.87
N MET A 117 -7.14 -18.73 27.81
CA MET A 117 -8.60 -18.79 27.87
C MET A 117 -9.11 -20.14 27.39
N ASN A 118 -10.35 -20.50 27.72
CA ASN A 118 -10.93 -21.76 27.25
C ASN A 118 -10.97 -21.80 25.69
N PRO A 119 -10.40 -22.82 25.02
CA PRO A 119 -10.43 -22.96 23.56
C PRO A 119 -11.84 -23.14 22.98
N GLU A 120 -12.82 -23.54 23.79
CA GLU A 120 -14.22 -23.73 23.36
C GLU A 120 -14.85 -22.45 22.81
N ARG A 121 -14.32 -21.27 23.17
CA ARG A 121 -14.76 -19.97 22.64
C ARG A 121 -14.45 -19.73 21.16
N LEU A 122 -13.57 -20.55 20.57
CA LEU A 122 -13.04 -20.32 19.23
C LEU A 122 -14.00 -20.89 18.18
N PHE A 123 -14.14 -20.19 17.06
CA PHE A 123 -14.88 -20.71 15.91
C PHE A 123 -14.12 -21.82 15.23
N ILE A 124 -14.83 -22.85 14.78
CA ILE A 124 -14.24 -23.95 14.05
C ILE A 124 -14.28 -23.66 12.55
N LEU A 125 -13.11 -23.62 11.91
CA LEU A 125 -12.94 -23.64 10.45
C LEU A 125 -11.77 -24.57 10.13
N GLY A 126 -11.37 -24.64 8.86
CA GLY A 126 -10.36 -25.58 8.38
C GLY A 126 -8.94 -25.39 8.90
N ASP A 127 -8.48 -24.16 9.12
CA ASP A 127 -7.14 -23.90 9.68
C ASP A 127 -7.21 -23.66 11.21
N PRO A 128 -6.35 -24.31 12.02
CA PRO A 128 -6.29 -24.10 13.46
C PRO A 128 -5.98 -22.66 13.90
N ARG A 129 -5.43 -21.82 13.01
CA ARG A 129 -4.99 -20.44 13.31
C ARG A 129 -6.00 -19.39 12.88
N ILE A 130 -7.16 -19.77 12.33
CA ILE A 130 -8.12 -18.81 11.77
C ILE A 130 -8.58 -17.75 12.78
N ASN A 131 -8.52 -18.07 14.08
CA ASN A 131 -8.90 -17.20 15.20
C ASN A 131 -7.74 -16.33 15.74
N GLU A 132 -6.60 -16.26 15.04
CA GLU A 132 -5.42 -15.50 15.49
C GLU A 132 -5.72 -13.99 15.60
N ASN A 133 -6.43 -13.43 14.62
CA ASN A 133 -6.91 -12.04 14.68
C ASN A 133 -8.29 -11.88 14.01
N PRO A 134 -9.06 -10.83 14.36
CA PRO A 134 -10.40 -10.61 13.81
C PRO A 134 -10.45 -10.44 12.28
N GLY A 135 -9.38 -9.90 11.68
CA GLY A 135 -9.31 -9.70 10.23
C GLY A 135 -9.25 -11.04 9.47
N LEU A 136 -8.38 -11.94 9.92
CA LEU A 136 -8.26 -13.30 9.40
C LEU A 136 -9.55 -14.10 9.61
N LEU A 137 -10.13 -14.03 10.80
CA LEU A 137 -11.40 -14.69 11.11
C LEU A 137 -12.52 -14.20 10.20
N SER A 138 -12.64 -12.88 10.01
CA SER A 138 -13.65 -12.28 9.14
C SER A 138 -13.58 -12.83 7.71
N PHE A 139 -12.37 -13.02 7.17
CA PHE A 139 -12.18 -13.62 5.85
C PHE A 139 -12.69 -15.07 5.80
N GLY A 140 -12.41 -15.87 6.82
CA GLY A 140 -12.94 -17.23 6.97
C GLY A 140 -14.47 -17.25 7.03
N LEU A 141 -15.08 -16.36 7.83
CA LEU A 141 -16.53 -16.25 7.99
C LEU A 141 -17.25 -15.86 6.69
N ILE A 142 -16.67 -14.95 5.90
CA ILE A 142 -17.22 -14.57 4.59
C ILE A 142 -17.28 -15.79 3.67
N LEU A 143 -16.21 -16.58 3.60
CA LEU A 143 -16.14 -17.76 2.75
C LEU A 143 -17.00 -18.92 3.26
N PHE A 144 -17.14 -19.05 4.59
CA PHE A 144 -18.08 -19.97 5.21
C PHE A 144 -19.52 -19.70 4.75
N ARG A 145 -19.96 -18.43 4.89
CA ARG A 145 -21.30 -18.01 4.43
C ARG A 145 -21.46 -18.17 2.93
N TRP A 146 -20.41 -17.87 2.17
CA TRP A 146 -20.42 -18.02 0.71
C TRP A 146 -20.64 -19.48 0.29
N HIS A 147 -19.98 -20.44 0.95
CA HIS A 147 -20.23 -21.85 0.69
C HIS A 147 -21.68 -22.24 0.97
N ASN A 148 -22.24 -21.89 2.14
CA ASN A 148 -23.64 -22.20 2.45
C ASN A 148 -24.62 -21.55 1.47
N MET A 149 -24.31 -20.33 0.98
CA MET A 149 -25.08 -19.71 -0.09
C MET A 149 -24.98 -20.49 -1.41
N GLN A 150 -23.78 -20.94 -1.80
CA GLN A 150 -23.60 -21.73 -3.02
C GLN A 150 -24.30 -23.10 -2.92
N ALA A 151 -24.20 -23.79 -1.79
CA ALA A 151 -24.89 -25.05 -1.55
C ALA A 151 -26.41 -24.89 -1.69
N ARG A 152 -27.00 -23.88 -1.04
CA ARG A 152 -28.45 -23.56 -1.18
C ARG A 152 -28.84 -23.20 -2.61
N ARG A 153 -27.96 -22.54 -3.37
CA ARG A 153 -28.20 -22.22 -4.78
C ARG A 153 -28.19 -23.49 -5.64
N LEU A 154 -27.19 -24.35 -5.46
CA LEU A 154 -27.08 -25.62 -6.17
C LEU A 154 -28.25 -26.54 -5.85
N GLN A 155 -28.71 -26.60 -4.59
CA GLN A 155 -29.88 -27.39 -4.20
C GLN A 155 -31.16 -26.95 -4.93
N LYS A 156 -31.33 -25.65 -5.20
CA LYS A 156 -32.47 -25.11 -5.96
C LYS A 156 -32.37 -25.43 -7.45
N GLU A 157 -31.16 -25.42 -8.00
CA GLU A 157 -30.89 -25.66 -9.42
C GLU A 157 -30.90 -27.16 -9.76
N PHE A 158 -30.43 -28.00 -8.83
CA PHE A 158 -30.34 -29.45 -8.96
C PHE A 158 -30.99 -30.15 -7.75
N PRO A 159 -32.34 -30.22 -7.68
CA PRO A 159 -33.03 -30.81 -6.53
C PRO A 159 -32.78 -32.31 -6.33
N SER A 160 -32.33 -33.02 -7.36
CA SER A 160 -32.06 -34.46 -7.31
C SER A 160 -30.67 -34.82 -6.77
N TRP A 161 -29.80 -33.84 -6.54
CA TRP A 161 -28.44 -34.09 -6.06
C TRP A 161 -28.44 -34.47 -4.58
N THR A 162 -27.51 -35.37 -4.23
CA THR A 162 -27.23 -35.78 -2.85
C THR A 162 -26.47 -34.70 -2.08
N ASP A 163 -26.45 -34.81 -0.74
CA ASP A 163 -25.66 -33.91 0.13
C ASP A 163 -24.19 -33.81 -0.31
N GLU A 164 -23.57 -34.96 -0.63
CA GLU A 164 -22.17 -35.02 -1.05
C GLU A 164 -21.94 -34.29 -2.38
N GLU A 165 -22.80 -34.50 -3.38
CA GLU A 165 -22.69 -33.83 -4.67
C GLU A 165 -22.84 -32.31 -4.52
N LEU A 166 -23.76 -31.87 -3.66
CA LEU A 166 -23.97 -30.45 -3.37
C LEU A 166 -22.78 -29.84 -2.63
N PHE A 167 -22.26 -30.52 -1.61
CA PHE A 167 -21.12 -30.06 -0.83
C PHE A 167 -19.88 -29.93 -1.72
N GLN A 168 -19.56 -30.94 -2.53
CA GLN A 168 -18.42 -30.90 -3.45
C GLN A 168 -18.62 -29.87 -4.56
N GLY A 169 -19.84 -29.71 -5.08
CA GLY A 169 -20.18 -28.66 -6.03
C GLY A 169 -19.95 -27.26 -5.46
N ALA A 170 -20.44 -26.99 -4.25
CA ALA A 170 -20.26 -25.74 -3.55
C ALA A 170 -18.77 -25.49 -3.22
N ARG A 171 -18.06 -26.51 -2.73
CA ARG A 171 -16.61 -26.49 -2.47
C ARG A 171 -15.84 -26.10 -3.73
N ARG A 172 -16.13 -26.73 -4.87
CA ARG A 172 -15.48 -26.44 -6.16
C ARG A 172 -15.70 -24.99 -6.59
N LEU A 173 -16.92 -24.46 -6.45
CA LEU A 173 -17.23 -23.06 -6.78
C LEU A 173 -16.51 -22.07 -5.87
N VAL A 174 -16.44 -22.34 -4.57
CA VAL A 174 -15.71 -21.49 -3.61
C VAL A 174 -14.22 -21.48 -3.92
N ILE A 175 -13.62 -22.66 -4.18
CA ILE A 175 -12.21 -22.77 -4.56
C ILE A 175 -11.93 -22.01 -5.85
N ALA A 176 -12.75 -22.21 -6.89
CA ALA A 176 -12.59 -21.50 -8.16
C ALA A 176 -12.73 -19.98 -7.98
N THR A 177 -13.67 -19.52 -7.16
CA THR A 177 -13.85 -18.11 -6.84
C THR A 177 -12.62 -17.55 -6.14
N LEU A 178 -12.08 -18.25 -5.15
CA LEU A 178 -10.87 -17.86 -4.43
C LEU A 178 -9.68 -17.76 -5.39
N GLN A 179 -9.42 -18.81 -6.18
CA GLN A 179 -8.34 -18.83 -7.16
C GLN A 179 -8.48 -17.71 -8.18
N LEU A 180 -9.69 -17.46 -8.68
CA LEU A 180 -9.94 -16.36 -9.61
C LEU A 180 -9.59 -15.01 -8.96
N ARG A 181 -9.99 -14.76 -7.70
CA ARG A 181 -9.69 -13.49 -7.03
C ARG A 181 -8.21 -13.32 -6.68
N VAL A 182 -7.52 -14.41 -6.34
CA VAL A 182 -6.10 -14.40 -5.96
C VAL A 182 -5.18 -14.36 -7.19
N LEU A 183 -5.45 -15.18 -8.20
CA LEU A 183 -4.60 -15.35 -9.39
C LEU A 183 -4.91 -14.37 -10.51
N LYS A 184 -6.17 -13.90 -10.64
CA LYS A 184 -6.47 -12.84 -11.59
C LYS A 184 -5.83 -11.56 -11.06
N ARG A 185 -4.63 -11.25 -11.58
CA ARG A 185 -3.98 -9.94 -11.45
C ARG A 185 -5.06 -8.87 -11.58
N ARG A 186 -5.02 -7.82 -10.75
CA ARG A 186 -5.83 -6.60 -10.88
C ARG A 186 -5.56 -5.95 -12.25
N SER A 187 -6.06 -6.55 -13.32
CA SER A 187 -5.73 -6.22 -14.71
C SER A 187 -6.72 -5.23 -15.31
N GLY A 188 -7.33 -4.40 -14.48
CA GLY A 188 -8.34 -3.44 -14.91
C GLY A 188 -8.40 -2.15 -14.09
N GLY A 189 -7.53 -2.00 -13.08
CA GLY A 189 -7.39 -0.73 -12.38
C GLY A 189 -6.45 0.18 -13.15
N VAL A 190 -6.77 1.48 -13.23
CA VAL A 190 -5.80 2.49 -13.64
C VAL A 190 -4.64 2.47 -12.65
N LEU A 191 -3.46 2.00 -13.08
CA LEU A 191 -2.27 1.93 -12.22
C LEU A 191 -1.69 3.32 -11.97
N ARG A 192 -1.67 4.16 -13.01
CA ARG A 192 -1.14 5.52 -12.97
C ARG A 192 -1.74 6.35 -14.10
N LYS A 193 -2.00 7.63 -13.84
CA LYS A 193 -2.34 8.64 -14.86
C LYS A 193 -1.11 9.52 -15.08
N LEU A 194 -0.78 9.80 -16.33
CA LEU A 194 0.31 10.70 -16.70
C LEU A 194 -0.32 11.92 -17.36
N ASP A 195 -0.03 13.10 -16.84
CA ASP A 195 -0.46 14.35 -17.47
C ASP A 195 0.67 14.89 -18.34
N PHE A 196 0.35 15.12 -19.61
CA PHE A 196 1.29 15.68 -20.59
C PHE A 196 0.78 16.99 -21.18
N LYS A 197 -0.30 17.59 -20.67
CA LYS A 197 -0.97 18.76 -21.28
C LYS A 197 0.00 19.89 -21.66
N GLU A 198 0.94 20.19 -20.78
CA GLU A 198 1.93 21.28 -20.95
C GLU A 198 3.21 20.84 -21.68
N VAL A 199 3.25 19.62 -22.22
CA VAL A 199 4.44 19.03 -22.81
C VAL A 199 4.23 18.81 -24.30
N HIS A 200 5.10 19.40 -25.12
CA HIS A 200 5.07 19.24 -26.58
C HIS A 200 5.76 17.96 -27.07
N ALA A 201 6.76 17.46 -26.32
CA ALA A 201 7.55 16.29 -26.67
C ALA A 201 7.79 15.38 -25.46
N ILE A 202 7.63 14.07 -25.62
CA ILE A 202 7.91 13.09 -24.56
C ILE A 202 9.13 12.26 -24.95
N GLY A 203 10.11 12.20 -24.05
CA GLY A 203 11.26 11.30 -24.17
C GLY A 203 10.95 9.90 -23.67
N VAL A 204 11.23 8.90 -24.49
CA VAL A 204 11.14 7.49 -24.12
C VAL A 204 12.50 6.84 -24.33
N THR A 205 13.09 6.31 -23.26
CA THR A 205 14.36 5.59 -23.33
C THR A 205 14.11 4.09 -23.20
N VAL A 206 14.68 3.30 -24.08
CA VAL A 206 14.54 1.84 -24.10
C VAL A 206 15.89 1.20 -23.90
N THR A 207 15.91 0.05 -23.22
CA THR A 207 17.16 -0.68 -23.01
C THR A 207 17.69 -1.31 -24.29
N ARG A 208 18.97 -1.05 -24.58
CA ARG A 208 19.68 -1.66 -25.70
C ARG A 208 19.81 -3.17 -25.50
N LYS A 209 19.64 -3.92 -26.59
CA LYS A 209 19.85 -5.38 -26.57
C LYS A 209 21.32 -5.72 -26.38
N SER A 210 21.66 -6.31 -25.23
CA SER A 210 23.01 -6.85 -25.05
C SER A 210 23.28 -8.01 -26.01
N ALA A 211 24.53 -8.20 -26.43
CA ALA A 211 24.94 -9.34 -27.26
C ALA A 211 24.54 -10.69 -26.62
N ARG A 212 24.68 -10.79 -25.29
CA ARG A 212 24.25 -11.94 -24.48
C ARG A 212 22.75 -12.19 -24.57
N SER A 213 21.93 -11.13 -24.53
CA SER A 213 20.48 -11.22 -24.66
C SER A 213 20.03 -11.71 -26.03
N ARG A 214 20.73 -11.33 -27.10
CA ARG A 214 20.48 -11.83 -28.46
C ARG A 214 20.82 -13.31 -28.60
N ALA A 215 21.95 -13.74 -28.04
CA ALA A 215 22.36 -15.15 -28.05
C ALA A 215 21.40 -16.05 -27.25
N LEU A 216 20.98 -15.63 -26.07
CA LEU A 216 20.01 -16.37 -25.24
C LEU A 216 18.63 -16.49 -25.91
N HIS A 217 18.19 -15.44 -26.59
CA HIS A 217 16.94 -15.46 -27.35
C HIS A 217 17.04 -16.39 -28.57
N ALA A 218 18.18 -16.40 -29.28
CA ALA A 218 18.42 -17.32 -30.39
C ALA A 218 18.49 -18.79 -29.93
N ALA A 219 18.93 -19.03 -28.69
CA ALA A 219 18.97 -20.34 -28.06
C ALA A 219 17.63 -20.81 -27.44
N GLY A 220 16.52 -20.07 -27.66
CA GLY A 220 15.20 -20.45 -27.14
C GLY A 220 15.04 -20.32 -25.62
N MET A 221 15.98 -19.66 -24.92
CA MET A 221 15.91 -19.46 -23.48
C MET A 221 15.05 -18.25 -23.11
N HIS A 222 14.39 -18.31 -21.96
CA HIS A 222 13.50 -17.24 -21.49
C HIS A 222 14.29 -15.98 -21.12
N VAL A 223 14.35 -15.01 -22.03
CA VAL A 223 15.00 -13.71 -21.81
C VAL A 223 13.97 -12.75 -21.22
N ARG A 224 14.30 -12.10 -20.09
CA ARG A 224 13.47 -11.01 -19.53
C ARG A 224 13.44 -9.87 -20.56
N GLY A 225 12.26 -9.31 -20.91
CA GLY A 225 12.08 -8.29 -21.99
C GLY A 225 12.81 -6.95 -21.78
N PRO A 226 12.49 -5.83 -22.45
CA PRO A 226 13.22 -4.57 -22.25
C PRO A 226 12.74 -3.76 -21.03
N PHE A 227 13.57 -2.87 -20.48
CA PHE A 227 13.06 -1.75 -19.68
C PHE A 227 12.73 -0.57 -20.60
N VAL A 228 11.65 0.12 -20.27
CA VAL A 228 11.17 1.32 -20.97
C VAL A 228 10.98 2.41 -19.93
N CYS A 229 11.73 3.49 -20.04
CA CYS A 229 11.60 4.68 -19.21
C CYS A 229 10.87 5.76 -19.99
N ILE A 230 9.69 6.18 -19.53
CA ILE A 230 8.96 7.32 -20.07
C ILE A 230 9.26 8.51 -19.17
N LYS A 231 9.90 9.54 -19.73
CA LYS A 231 10.20 10.78 -19.03
C LYS A 231 8.92 11.58 -18.83
N THR A 232 8.65 11.97 -17.59
CA THR A 232 7.51 12.82 -17.26
C THR A 232 8.01 14.17 -16.77
N PRO A 233 7.94 15.22 -17.58
CA PRO A 233 8.31 16.55 -17.11
C PRO A 233 7.54 16.91 -15.84
N LYS A 234 8.19 17.58 -14.89
CA LYS A 234 7.59 18.03 -13.62
C LYS A 234 7.14 16.92 -12.65
N HIS A 235 7.40 15.65 -12.94
CA HIS A 235 7.03 14.52 -12.09
C HIS A 235 8.08 13.39 -12.16
N TYR A 236 8.10 12.46 -11.20
CA TYR A 236 9.01 11.30 -11.27
C TYR A 236 8.66 10.38 -12.45
N ASP A 237 9.66 9.77 -13.08
CA ASP A 237 9.56 9.02 -14.32
C ASP A 237 8.74 7.71 -14.17
N VAL A 238 8.40 7.10 -15.31
CA VAL A 238 7.75 5.78 -15.35
C VAL A 238 8.70 4.77 -15.97
N VAL A 239 9.21 3.84 -15.17
CA VAL A 239 10.02 2.72 -15.65
C VAL A 239 9.16 1.46 -15.69
N LEU A 240 9.00 0.88 -16.87
CA LEU A 240 8.25 -0.35 -17.11
C LEU A 240 9.19 -1.48 -17.49
N ARG A 241 9.00 -2.65 -16.87
CA ARG A 241 9.60 -3.90 -17.33
C ARG A 241 8.62 -4.67 -18.21
N LEU A 242 8.90 -4.75 -19.50
CA LEU A 242 8.03 -5.45 -20.43
C LEU A 242 8.35 -6.96 -20.50
N PRO A 243 7.35 -7.82 -20.76
CA PRO A 243 7.59 -9.26 -20.86
C PRO A 243 8.49 -9.64 -22.03
N SER A 244 8.34 -8.95 -23.17
CA SER A 244 9.12 -9.19 -24.39
C SER A 244 9.19 -7.94 -25.28
N GLU A 245 10.10 -7.98 -26.24
CA GLU A 245 10.27 -6.97 -27.29
C GLU A 245 8.99 -6.74 -28.12
N GLN A 246 8.21 -7.80 -28.33
CA GLN A 246 6.94 -7.68 -29.05
C GLN A 246 5.93 -6.80 -28.28
N HIS A 247 5.98 -6.83 -26.95
CA HIS A 247 5.15 -5.95 -26.13
C HIS A 247 5.63 -4.50 -26.23
N TRP A 248 6.94 -4.27 -26.36
CA TRP A 248 7.46 -2.93 -26.64
C TRP A 248 6.98 -2.42 -28.00
N ALA A 249 7.08 -3.22 -29.06
CA ALA A 249 6.59 -2.83 -30.39
C ALA A 249 5.11 -2.43 -30.36
N LYS A 250 4.26 -3.19 -29.66
CA LYS A 250 2.83 -2.85 -29.48
C LYS A 250 2.64 -1.55 -28.69
N LEU A 251 3.38 -1.39 -27.58
CA LEU A 251 3.30 -0.21 -26.72
C LEU A 251 3.77 1.04 -27.47
N ARG A 252 4.88 0.96 -28.22
CA ARG A 252 5.45 2.03 -29.03
C ARG A 252 4.45 2.53 -30.07
N VAL A 253 3.77 1.63 -30.78
CA VAL A 253 2.72 2.01 -31.75
C VAL A 253 1.56 2.70 -31.03
N ALA A 254 1.07 2.13 -29.93
CA ALA A 254 -0.03 2.73 -29.17
C ALA A 254 0.31 4.12 -28.61
N LEU A 255 1.51 4.30 -28.03
CA LEU A 255 1.99 5.59 -27.52
C LEU A 255 2.13 6.61 -28.67
N SER A 256 2.78 6.23 -29.77
CA SER A 256 2.99 7.17 -30.88
C SER A 256 1.69 7.64 -31.52
N VAL A 257 0.70 6.75 -31.69
CA VAL A 257 -0.65 7.10 -32.15
C VAL A 257 -1.35 8.04 -31.15
N CYS A 258 -1.24 7.75 -29.84
CA CYS A 258 -1.82 8.59 -28.79
C CYS A 258 -1.22 10.01 -28.77
N MET A 259 0.10 10.12 -28.90
CA MET A 259 0.78 11.42 -28.92
C MET A 259 0.45 12.22 -30.17
N ARG A 260 0.47 11.58 -31.35
CA ARG A 260 0.08 12.22 -32.61
C ARG A 260 -1.35 12.75 -32.58
N LYS A 261 -2.28 12.00 -31.99
CA LYS A 261 -3.68 12.42 -31.83
C LYS A 261 -3.83 13.73 -31.05
N HIS A 262 -2.89 14.03 -30.15
CA HIS A 262 -2.87 15.25 -29.34
C HIS A 262 -1.87 16.29 -29.83
N GLY A 263 -1.31 16.14 -31.04
CA GLY A 263 -0.35 17.09 -31.61
C GLY A 263 1.01 17.11 -30.91
N LYS A 264 1.41 16.01 -30.25
CA LYS A 264 2.67 15.89 -29.49
C LYS A 264 3.67 14.98 -30.19
N SER A 265 4.95 15.26 -30.02
CA SER A 265 6.04 14.42 -30.53
C SER A 265 6.54 13.44 -29.46
N MET A 266 7.16 12.36 -29.92
CA MET A 266 7.79 11.35 -29.06
C MET A 266 9.20 11.12 -29.57
N THR A 267 10.20 11.33 -28.71
CA THR A 267 11.60 10.98 -28.98
C THR A 267 11.92 9.63 -28.36
N GLU A 268 12.69 8.81 -29.08
CA GLU A 268 13.09 7.48 -28.63
C GLU A 268 14.59 7.38 -28.60
N ASP A 269 15.13 7.09 -27.42
CA ASP A 269 16.56 6.93 -27.18
C ASP A 269 16.86 5.51 -26.69
N GLU A 270 18.06 5.02 -26.97
CA GLU A 270 18.54 3.73 -26.47
C GLU A 270 19.67 3.92 -25.46
N ALA A 271 19.54 3.26 -24.30
CA ALA A 271 20.56 3.26 -23.26
C ALA A 271 20.80 1.85 -22.71
N ASP A 272 21.94 1.64 -22.06
CA ASP A 272 22.18 0.37 -21.35
C ASP A 272 21.34 0.30 -20.07
N ASN A 273 21.08 -0.92 -19.57
CA ASN A 273 20.16 -1.15 -18.44
C ASN A 273 20.54 -0.29 -17.22
N ASP A 274 21.82 -0.31 -16.84
CA ASP A 274 22.28 0.33 -15.62
C ASP A 274 22.19 1.86 -15.76
N VAL A 275 22.59 2.39 -16.92
CA VAL A 275 22.48 3.81 -17.24
C VAL A 275 21.03 4.29 -17.22
N LEU A 276 20.09 3.51 -17.79
CA LEU A 276 18.67 3.87 -17.80
C LEU A 276 18.09 3.90 -16.38
N LEU A 277 18.39 2.90 -15.56
CA LEU A 277 17.87 2.80 -14.19
C LEU A 277 18.47 3.89 -13.28
N GLU A 278 19.74 4.21 -13.47
CA GLU A 278 20.41 5.28 -12.72
C GLU A 278 19.91 6.67 -13.12
N ALA A 279 19.72 6.92 -14.43
CA ALA A 279 19.21 8.19 -14.96
C ALA A 279 17.70 8.41 -14.74
N ALA A 280 16.94 7.38 -14.34
CA ALA A 280 15.52 7.51 -14.05
C ALA A 280 15.28 8.26 -12.73
N GLU A 281 14.39 9.25 -12.78
CA GLU A 281 13.92 9.98 -11.60
C GLU A 281 12.87 9.12 -10.88
N THR A 282 13.20 8.56 -9.71
CA THR A 282 12.26 7.76 -8.92
C THR A 282 11.47 8.62 -7.95
N LYS A 283 10.39 8.06 -7.37
CA LYS A 283 9.63 8.73 -6.30
C LYS A 283 10.57 9.12 -5.14
N ASP A 284 11.43 8.21 -4.71
CA ASP A 284 12.32 8.44 -3.57
C ASP A 284 13.39 9.50 -3.88
N LYS A 285 13.97 9.49 -5.09
CA LYS A 285 14.90 10.55 -5.53
C LYS A 285 14.23 11.91 -5.55
N ARG A 286 12.99 11.98 -6.06
CA ARG A 286 12.21 13.21 -6.08
C ARG A 286 11.84 13.66 -4.67
N GLN A 287 11.45 12.75 -3.79
CA GLN A 287 11.15 13.05 -2.40
C GLN A 287 12.38 13.61 -1.67
N ALA A 288 13.55 13.01 -1.84
CA ALA A 288 14.79 13.52 -1.26
C ALA A 288 15.13 14.94 -1.75
N LYS A 289 14.92 15.23 -3.04
CA LYS A 289 15.07 16.59 -3.60
C LYS A 289 14.05 17.56 -3.01
N LEU A 290 12.80 17.12 -2.81
CA LEU A 290 11.73 17.89 -2.20
C LEU A 290 12.00 18.18 -0.72
N ASP A 291 12.46 17.20 0.05
CA ASP A 291 12.78 17.37 1.46
C ASP A 291 13.94 18.36 1.65
N HIS A 292 14.99 18.22 0.84
CA HIS A 292 16.10 19.17 0.83
C HIS A 292 15.62 20.58 0.43
N PHE A 293 14.75 20.67 -0.57
CA PHE A 293 14.10 21.91 -0.97
C PHE A 293 13.33 22.59 0.17
N PHE A 294 12.50 21.83 0.91
CA PHE A 294 11.72 22.40 2.00
C PHE A 294 12.63 22.89 3.12
N ARG A 295 13.70 22.14 3.45
CA ARG A 295 14.70 22.55 4.44
C ARG A 295 15.36 23.88 4.07
N GLU A 296 15.81 24.02 2.82
CA GLU A 296 16.41 25.27 2.33
C GLU A 296 15.40 26.43 2.24
N ALA A 297 14.16 26.15 1.87
CA ALA A 297 13.09 27.16 1.87
C ALA A 297 12.83 27.70 3.27
N TYR A 298 12.76 26.81 4.27
CA TYR A 298 12.56 27.19 5.66
C TYR A 298 13.77 27.89 6.27
N SER A 299 14.99 27.45 5.99
CA SER A 299 16.21 28.11 6.49
C SER A 299 16.25 29.59 6.08
N ARG A 300 15.93 29.88 4.80
CA ARG A 300 15.87 31.25 4.26
C ARG A 300 14.68 32.04 4.78
N ALA A 301 13.48 31.45 4.83
CA ALA A 301 12.27 32.16 5.24
C ALA A 301 12.28 32.56 6.72
N PHE A 302 12.90 31.75 7.57
CA PHE A 302 13.00 31.99 9.01
C PHE A 302 14.36 32.56 9.46
N ASN A 303 15.29 32.78 8.52
CA ASN A 303 16.66 33.22 8.80
C ASN A 303 17.37 32.33 9.84
N MET A 304 17.12 31.01 9.77
CA MET A 304 17.64 29.99 10.68
C MET A 304 18.63 29.09 9.92
N PRO A 305 19.94 29.43 9.92
CA PRO A 305 20.95 28.68 9.17
C PRO A 305 21.13 27.23 9.67
N GLN A 306 20.75 26.94 10.91
CA GLN A 306 20.82 25.60 11.53
C GLN A 306 19.88 24.56 10.87
N LEU A 307 18.90 25.00 10.09
CA LEU A 307 17.97 24.13 9.34
C LEU A 307 18.49 23.75 7.95
N SER A 308 19.59 24.36 7.50
CA SER A 308 20.28 24.02 6.26
C SER A 308 21.22 22.84 6.50
N ASP A 309 21.26 21.89 5.56
CA ASP A 309 22.23 20.80 5.60
C ASP A 309 23.62 21.36 5.24
N HIS A 310 24.42 21.74 6.24
CA HIS A 310 25.77 22.31 6.06
C HIS A 310 26.81 21.39 5.37
N THR A 311 26.43 20.17 4.97
CA THR A 311 27.36 19.12 4.52
C THR A 311 27.47 18.95 3.01
N THR A 312 26.84 19.81 2.21
CA THR A 312 26.96 19.73 0.75
C THR A 312 27.40 21.06 0.16
N ASP A 313 28.64 21.07 -0.36
CA ASP A 313 29.10 22.02 -1.37
C ASP A 313 28.23 21.88 -2.63
N PHE A 314 26.99 22.35 -2.56
CA PHE A 314 26.04 22.27 -3.66
C PHE A 314 26.25 23.47 -4.57
N ASN A 315 26.99 23.20 -5.64
CA ASN A 315 27.14 24.06 -6.80
C ASN A 315 25.85 24.83 -7.12
N THR A 316 26.00 26.11 -7.46
CA THR A 316 24.99 27.09 -7.89
C THR A 316 23.98 26.55 -8.93
N TYR A 317 24.33 25.47 -9.64
CA TYR A 317 23.49 24.74 -10.59
C TYR A 317 22.28 24.00 -9.99
N ALA A 318 22.36 23.45 -8.78
CA ALA A 318 21.24 22.72 -8.18
C ALA A 318 20.13 23.67 -7.69
N SER A 319 20.48 24.88 -7.23
CA SER A 319 19.51 25.90 -6.85
C SER A 319 18.62 26.31 -8.03
N ALA A 320 19.13 26.30 -9.26
CA ALA A 320 18.35 26.62 -10.46
C ALA A 320 17.37 25.48 -10.85
N GLN A 321 17.79 24.23 -10.70
CA GLN A 321 16.92 23.07 -10.96
C GLN A 321 15.79 22.98 -9.93
N VAL A 322 16.09 23.33 -8.68
CA VAL A 322 15.13 23.41 -7.59
C VAL A 322 14.12 24.54 -7.80
N MET A 323 14.56 25.70 -8.33
CA MET A 323 13.68 26.81 -8.70
C MET A 323 12.68 26.48 -9.81
N ASN A 324 13.05 25.60 -10.74
CA ASN A 324 12.18 25.17 -11.84
C ASN A 324 11.30 23.95 -11.48
N MET A 325 11.31 23.52 -10.22
CA MET A 325 10.51 22.38 -9.77
C MET A 325 9.08 22.82 -9.45
N THR A 326 8.12 21.98 -9.79
CA THR A 326 6.72 22.16 -9.40
C THR A 326 6.32 21.11 -8.38
N LEU A 327 5.42 21.50 -7.49
CA LEU A 327 4.85 20.72 -6.40
C LEU A 327 3.42 20.34 -6.74
N THR A 328 3.10 19.06 -6.63
CA THR A 328 1.70 18.63 -6.64
C THR A 328 1.08 18.84 -5.26
N LYS A 329 -0.25 18.95 -5.21
CA LYS A 329 -1.00 19.06 -3.95
C LYS A 329 -0.74 17.91 -2.98
N ALA A 330 -0.51 16.70 -3.50
CA ALA A 330 -0.19 15.54 -2.69
C ALA A 330 1.20 15.64 -2.05
N GLU A 331 2.20 16.04 -2.83
CA GLU A 331 3.57 16.27 -2.33
C GLU A 331 3.61 17.41 -1.30
N PHE A 332 2.83 18.47 -1.55
CA PHE A 332 2.68 19.58 -0.61
C PHE A 332 2.01 19.15 0.70
N ALA A 333 0.94 18.34 0.64
CA ALA A 333 0.32 17.76 1.83
C ALA A 333 1.29 16.87 2.62
N GLU A 334 2.03 16.01 1.92
CA GLU A 334 3.01 15.11 2.53
C GLU A 334 4.11 15.89 3.27
N ALA A 335 4.60 16.99 2.68
CA ALA A 335 5.56 17.89 3.33
C ALA A 335 5.02 18.56 4.61
N LEU A 336 3.72 18.83 4.68
CA LEU A 336 3.06 19.36 5.86
C LEU A 336 2.63 18.28 6.87
N GLY A 337 2.81 16.99 6.55
CA GLY A 337 2.29 15.89 7.36
C GLY A 337 0.75 15.81 7.37
N MET A 338 0.10 16.36 6.35
CA MET A 338 -1.36 16.46 6.21
C MET A 338 -1.87 15.56 5.08
N ARG A 339 -3.19 15.39 4.96
CA ARG A 339 -3.78 14.68 3.83
C ARG A 339 -4.07 15.65 2.69
N ALA A 340 -3.85 15.20 1.46
CA ALA A 340 -4.10 16.01 0.25
C ALA A 340 -5.57 16.46 0.10
N ASN A 341 -6.52 15.81 0.78
CA ASN A 341 -7.93 16.18 0.79
C ASN A 341 -8.33 17.07 1.97
N ASP A 342 -7.41 17.43 2.87
CA ASP A 342 -7.73 18.35 3.97
C ASP A 342 -8.07 19.75 3.43
N LEU A 343 -9.04 20.41 4.06
CA LEU A 343 -9.58 21.70 3.60
C LEU A 343 -8.53 22.82 3.65
N PHE A 344 -7.65 22.79 4.66
CA PHE A 344 -6.51 23.70 4.74
C PHE A 344 -5.55 23.54 3.55
N VAL A 345 -5.13 22.31 3.25
CA VAL A 345 -4.24 22.03 2.12
C VAL A 345 -4.87 22.48 0.81
N GLN A 346 -6.17 22.19 0.62
CA GLN A 346 -6.93 22.65 -0.54
C GLN A 346 -6.86 24.15 -0.74
N ARG A 347 -7.13 24.90 0.33
CA ARG A 347 -7.23 26.36 0.28
C ARG A 347 -5.87 27.03 0.16
N MET A 348 -4.86 26.52 0.87
CA MET A 348 -3.49 27.02 0.76
C MET A 348 -2.92 26.78 -0.63
N PHE A 349 -3.14 25.60 -1.21
CA PHE A 349 -2.70 25.28 -2.56
C PHE A 349 -3.41 26.14 -3.62
N ALA A 350 -4.72 26.36 -3.49
CA ALA A 350 -5.48 27.24 -4.39
C ALA A 350 -5.06 28.71 -4.29
N CYS A 351 -4.63 29.15 -3.10
CA CYS A 351 -4.10 30.49 -2.90
C CYS A 351 -2.71 30.68 -3.52
N MET A 352 -1.89 29.62 -3.55
CA MET A 352 -0.56 29.63 -4.15
C MET A 352 -0.58 29.58 -5.68
N ALA A 353 -1.53 28.83 -6.27
CA ALA A 353 -1.69 28.73 -7.70
C ALA A 353 -2.28 30.04 -8.26
N HIS A 354 -1.41 31.00 -8.59
CA HIS A 354 -1.86 32.30 -9.10
C HIS A 354 -2.39 32.20 -10.55
N ASP A 355 -1.93 31.20 -11.31
CA ASP A 355 -2.36 30.92 -12.68
C ASP A 355 -3.69 30.16 -12.75
N ALA A 356 -4.72 30.81 -13.30
CA ALA A 356 -6.05 30.26 -13.53
C ALA A 356 -6.09 29.06 -14.51
N GLN A 357 -4.97 28.71 -15.14
CA GLN A 357 -4.89 27.66 -16.15
C GLN A 357 -4.51 26.27 -15.59
N ASN A 358 -3.90 26.15 -14.41
CA ASN A 358 -3.44 24.84 -13.93
C ASN A 358 -3.53 24.64 -12.40
N ASP A 359 -4.72 24.24 -11.93
CA ASP A 359 -5.07 23.97 -10.51
C ASP A 359 -4.38 22.71 -9.90
N THR A 360 -3.35 22.18 -10.56
CA THR A 360 -2.76 20.87 -10.21
C THR A 360 -1.33 20.94 -9.69
N THR A 361 -0.62 22.03 -9.95
CA THR A 361 0.78 22.19 -9.58
C THR A 361 1.10 23.63 -9.16
N VAL A 362 1.93 23.79 -8.14
CA VAL A 362 2.45 25.08 -7.66
C VAL A 362 3.96 25.14 -7.90
N THR A 363 4.49 26.28 -8.29
CA THR A 363 5.93 26.49 -8.48
C THR A 363 6.63 26.81 -7.16
N PHE A 364 7.96 26.65 -7.10
CA PHE A 364 8.72 27.02 -5.91
C PHE A 364 8.54 28.50 -5.53
N GLN A 365 8.55 29.37 -6.53
CA GLN A 365 8.49 30.80 -6.31
C GLN A 365 7.17 31.20 -5.64
N GLU A 366 6.04 30.67 -6.13
CA GLU A 366 4.72 30.87 -5.51
C GLU A 366 4.68 30.39 -4.05
N PHE A 367 5.27 29.22 -3.78
CA PHE A 367 5.37 28.70 -2.41
C PHE A 367 6.19 29.62 -1.49
N LEU A 368 7.36 30.07 -1.95
CA LEU A 368 8.22 30.98 -1.17
C LEU A 368 7.56 32.33 -0.91
N GLU A 369 6.84 32.87 -1.89
CA GLU A 369 6.14 34.15 -1.73
C GLU A 369 5.08 34.07 -0.63
N VAL A 370 4.32 32.98 -0.59
CA VAL A 370 3.34 32.73 0.47
C VAL A 370 4.02 32.50 1.82
N LEU A 371 5.10 31.72 1.86
CA LEU A 371 5.85 31.47 3.10
C LEU A 371 6.45 32.78 3.66
N ARG A 372 7.00 33.64 2.79
CA ARG A 372 7.55 34.95 3.19
C ARG A 372 6.45 35.89 3.72
N LYS A 373 5.26 35.91 3.11
CA LYS A 373 4.11 36.66 3.63
C LYS A 373 3.71 36.17 5.03
N PHE A 374 3.77 34.87 5.28
CA PHE A 374 3.49 34.30 6.60
C PHE A 374 4.54 34.67 7.67
N THR A 375 5.84 34.59 7.33
CA THR A 375 6.91 34.82 8.29
C THR A 375 7.19 36.30 8.52
N GLN A 376 7.42 37.05 7.44
CA GLN A 376 7.93 38.42 7.45
C GLN A 376 6.88 39.47 7.06
N GLY A 377 5.70 39.06 6.59
CA GLY A 377 4.64 39.98 6.21
C GLY A 377 4.08 40.79 7.39
N SER A 378 3.51 41.95 7.09
CA SER A 378 2.72 42.74 8.02
C SER A 378 1.46 41.99 8.46
N LEU A 379 0.87 42.39 9.58
CA LEU A 379 -0.40 41.81 10.05
C LEU A 379 -1.49 41.88 8.97
N ARG A 380 -1.54 42.97 8.20
CA ARG A 380 -2.48 43.14 7.09
C ARG A 380 -2.28 42.12 5.98
N GLU A 381 -1.04 41.84 5.59
CA GLU A 381 -0.72 40.83 4.57
C GLU A 381 -1.05 39.42 5.04
N LYS A 382 -0.82 39.11 6.32
CA LYS A 382 -1.20 37.82 6.91
C LYS A 382 -2.72 37.63 6.92
N LEU A 383 -3.46 38.65 7.32
CA LEU A 383 -4.93 38.62 7.32
C LEU A 383 -5.49 38.55 5.89
N GLN A 384 -4.88 39.26 4.94
CA GLN A 384 -5.26 39.18 3.53
C GLN A 384 -5.06 37.77 2.99
N LEU A 385 -3.94 37.13 3.29
CA LEU A 385 -3.68 35.75 2.87
C LEU A 385 -4.69 34.76 3.46
N VAL A 386 -5.08 34.93 4.72
CA VAL A 386 -6.14 34.13 5.35
C VAL A 386 -7.50 34.37 4.70
N PHE A 387 -7.78 35.62 4.31
CA PHE A 387 -8.98 35.98 3.56
C PHE A 387 -8.99 35.34 2.17
N ASP A 388 -7.88 35.41 1.43
CA ASP A 388 -7.73 34.83 0.09
C ASP A 388 -7.87 33.30 0.11
N MET A 389 -7.42 32.64 1.18
CA MET A 389 -7.67 31.20 1.42
C MET A 389 -9.15 30.88 1.64
N CYS A 390 -9.97 31.85 2.03
CA CYS A 390 -11.41 31.68 2.23
C CYS A 390 -12.24 32.13 1.04
N ASP A 391 -11.79 33.15 0.30
CA ASP A 391 -12.49 33.72 -0.85
C ASP A 391 -12.19 32.93 -2.13
N ARG A 392 -12.84 31.77 -2.27
CA ARG A 392 -12.64 30.85 -3.41
C ARG A 392 -13.00 31.48 -4.75
N ASN A 393 -13.99 32.36 -4.78
CA ASN A 393 -14.51 32.94 -6.01
C ASN A 393 -13.82 34.27 -6.37
N ARG A 394 -12.92 34.77 -5.52
CA ARG A 394 -12.29 36.10 -5.64
C ARG A 394 -13.35 37.21 -5.74
N GLU A 395 -14.46 37.05 -5.03
CA GLU A 395 -15.58 38.01 -5.02
C GLU A 395 -15.36 39.15 -4.01
N GLY A 396 -14.28 39.09 -3.22
CA GLY A 396 -13.98 40.02 -2.14
C GLY A 396 -14.90 39.84 -0.95
N ARG A 397 -15.60 38.70 -0.82
CA ARG A 397 -16.53 38.38 0.26
C ARG A 397 -16.44 36.91 0.65
N VAL A 398 -16.55 36.62 1.94
CA VAL A 398 -16.50 35.24 2.49
C VAL A 398 -17.75 34.99 3.31
N GLN A 399 -18.43 33.87 3.08
CA GLN A 399 -19.58 33.50 3.90
C GLN A 399 -19.13 33.08 5.31
N ARG A 400 -19.88 33.50 6.34
CA ARG A 400 -19.57 33.20 7.76
C ARG A 400 -19.40 31.70 8.00
N GLN A 401 -20.23 30.86 7.38
CA GLN A 401 -20.14 29.41 7.53
C GLN A 401 -18.82 28.85 6.97
N GLU A 402 -18.42 29.27 5.77
CA GLU A 402 -17.19 28.82 5.11
C GLU A 402 -15.92 29.25 5.86
N PHE A 403 -15.98 30.43 6.50
CA PHE A 403 -14.91 30.91 7.38
C PHE A 403 -14.82 30.05 8.66
N CYS A 404 -15.95 29.77 9.31
CA CYS A 404 -15.97 28.91 10.50
C CYS A 404 -15.47 27.49 10.20
N GLU A 405 -15.83 26.91 9.06
CA GLU A 405 -15.34 25.58 8.63
C GLU A 405 -13.84 25.57 8.37
N PHE A 406 -13.30 26.64 7.78
CA PHE A 406 -11.86 26.79 7.58
C PHE A 406 -11.08 26.85 8.89
N VAL A 407 -11.51 27.73 9.80
CA VAL A 407 -10.87 27.90 11.11
C VAL A 407 -10.91 26.57 11.88
N LYS A 408 -12.02 25.82 11.81
CA LYS A 408 -12.09 24.46 12.38
C LYS A 408 -11.08 23.51 11.75
N SER A 409 -10.93 23.52 10.42
CA SER A 409 -9.95 22.70 9.72
C SER A 409 -8.51 23.05 10.11
N LEU A 410 -8.20 24.33 10.29
CA LEU A 410 -6.87 24.80 10.65
C LEU A 410 -6.51 24.41 12.10
N ASN A 411 -7.48 24.48 13.01
CA ASN A 411 -7.30 24.05 14.40
C ASN A 411 -7.14 22.53 14.53
N MET A 412 -7.90 21.74 13.76
CA MET A 412 -7.68 20.29 13.69
C MET A 412 -6.28 19.95 13.16
N ALA A 413 -5.79 20.70 12.18
CA ALA A 413 -4.44 20.53 11.63
C ALA A 413 -3.33 20.93 12.62
N ALA A 414 -3.54 22.00 13.40
CA ALA A 414 -2.61 22.48 14.42
C ALA A 414 -2.68 21.69 15.75
N GLY A 415 -3.54 20.68 15.85
CA GLY A 415 -3.73 19.89 17.08
C GLY A 415 -4.49 20.63 18.20
N VAL A 416 -5.12 21.78 17.89
CA VAL A 416 -5.86 22.59 18.86
C VAL A 416 -7.34 22.21 18.83
N LYS A 417 -7.87 21.68 19.94
CA LYS A 417 -9.31 21.40 20.09
C LYS A 417 -10.04 22.67 20.54
N ILE A 418 -10.77 23.32 19.64
CA ILE A 418 -11.71 24.37 20.03
C ILE A 418 -13.03 23.70 20.43
N GLY A 419 -13.38 23.78 21.71
CA GLY A 419 -14.71 23.41 22.20
C GLY A 419 -15.78 24.34 21.63
N GLN A 420 -16.90 23.79 21.20
CA GLN A 420 -18.06 24.58 20.80
C GLN A 420 -18.66 25.25 22.05
N GLU A 421 -18.28 26.48 22.35
CA GLU A 421 -19.18 27.40 23.03
C GLU A 421 -19.82 28.29 21.96
N ALA A 422 -20.95 27.82 21.44
CA ALA A 422 -21.91 28.67 20.77
C ALA A 422 -22.61 29.52 21.85
N SER A 423 -21.92 30.56 22.36
CA SER A 423 -22.59 31.62 23.11
C SER A 423 -23.40 32.44 22.13
N VAL A 424 -24.72 32.23 22.20
CA VAL A 424 -25.76 33.13 21.72
C VAL A 424 -25.38 34.58 22.02
N PHE A 425 -25.11 35.35 20.98
CA PHE A 425 -25.31 36.80 21.02
C PHE A 425 -26.35 37.12 19.95
N ASN A 426 -27.61 37.04 20.38
CA ASN A 426 -28.69 37.82 19.81
C ASN A 426 -28.47 39.27 20.25
N THR A 427 -28.19 40.14 19.28
CA THR A 427 -28.75 41.50 19.14
C THR A 427 -28.40 41.97 17.74
#